data_AF-A0AA37GTW8-F1
#
_entry.id   AF-A0AA37GTW8-F1
#
_cell.length_a   1.000
_cell.length_b   1.000
_cell.length_c   1.000
_cell.angle_alpha   90.00
_cell.angle_beta   90.00
_cell.angle_gamma   90.00
#
_symmetry.space_group_name_H-M   'P 1'
#
loop_
_entity.id
_entity.type
_entity.pdbx_description
1 polymer ?
#
loop_
_entity_poly.entity_id
_entity_poly.type
_entity_poly.pdbx_seq_one_letter_code
_entity_poly.pdbx_strand_id
1 'polypeptide(L)'
;MSNSPTEKLATPAITLSPPSSSEAGEEGVSLDQLADLYSDTDEVFQELKRTCPTEDDSVMTVRRWIASLMSRRGLRAPRKFMLPWTGRELHHPSLTYDYATKVSRYYGVDCVSIGFLVMDLEKCREDYERRRRQALEQGRPWPPSPDANTASSRLRRGFVISFVAALLLLAFIVYHSGAFPLQRPQPLQG
;
A
#
# COMPACT_ATOMS: atom_id res chain seq x y z
N MET A 1 -37.26 6.09 -37.10
CA MET A 1 -36.28 5.01 -36.86
C MET A 1 -34.90 5.66 -36.82
N SER A 2 -34.41 6.02 -35.64
CA SER A 2 -33.07 6.61 -35.46
C SER A 2 -32.15 5.56 -34.83
N ASN A 3 -31.10 5.19 -35.55
CA ASN A 3 -30.02 4.35 -35.05
C ASN A 3 -28.86 5.26 -34.63
N SER A 4 -28.60 5.36 -33.33
CA SER A 4 -27.35 5.93 -32.80
C SER A 4 -26.29 4.83 -32.69
N PRO A 5 -25.06 5.00 -33.19
CA PRO A 5 -23.99 4.04 -32.98
C PRO A 5 -23.31 4.32 -31.64
N THR A 6 -23.26 3.29 -30.79
CA THR A 6 -22.50 3.28 -29.54
C THR A 6 -21.01 3.09 -29.86
N GLU A 7 -20.21 4.16 -29.76
CA GLU A 7 -18.75 4.07 -29.74
C GLU A 7 -18.31 3.27 -28.50
N LYS A 8 -17.80 2.07 -28.74
CA LYS A 8 -17.07 1.29 -27.74
C LYS A 8 -15.67 1.89 -27.59
N LEU A 9 -15.46 2.59 -26.49
CA LEU A 9 -14.15 3.09 -26.05
C LEU A 9 -13.23 1.89 -25.76
N ALA A 10 -12.30 1.62 -26.68
CA ALA A 10 -11.28 0.58 -26.52
C ALA A 10 -10.25 1.01 -25.45
N THR A 11 -10.14 0.23 -24.38
CA THR A 11 -9.06 0.34 -23.41
C THR A 11 -7.76 -0.17 -24.05
N PRO A 12 -6.65 0.62 -24.07
CA PRO A 12 -5.40 0.14 -24.63
C PRO A 12 -4.80 -0.96 -23.74
N ALA A 13 -4.60 -2.15 -24.32
CA ALA A 13 -3.79 -3.20 -23.73
C ALA A 13 -2.31 -2.78 -23.77
N ILE A 14 -1.77 -2.40 -22.61
CA ILE A 14 -0.35 -2.09 -22.47
C ILE A 14 0.41 -3.41 -22.56
N THR A 15 1.13 -3.59 -23.67
CA THR A 15 2.06 -4.70 -23.85
C THR A 15 3.28 -4.45 -22.98
N LEU A 16 3.53 -5.33 -22.00
CA LEU A 16 4.69 -5.28 -21.12
C LEU A 16 5.95 -5.72 -21.90
N SER A 17 6.58 -4.79 -22.61
CA SER A 17 7.90 -5.04 -23.21
C SER A 17 9.01 -4.72 -22.19
N PRO A 18 9.94 -5.64 -21.91
CA PRO A 18 11.00 -5.41 -20.95
C PRO A 18 12.07 -4.44 -21.49
N PRO A 19 12.74 -3.65 -20.63
CA PRO A 19 13.93 -2.90 -21.03
C PRO A 19 15.10 -3.84 -21.35
N SER A 20 15.84 -3.51 -22.40
CA SER A 20 17.02 -4.23 -22.91
C SER A 20 18.13 -4.28 -21.86
N SER A 21 18.67 -5.48 -21.62
CA SER A 21 19.65 -5.79 -20.59
C SER A 21 21.08 -5.43 -21.03
N SER A 22 21.85 -4.76 -20.17
CA SER A 22 23.32 -4.88 -20.15
C SER A 22 23.72 -5.51 -18.83
N GLU A 23 24.33 -6.69 -18.89
CA GLU A 23 24.71 -7.48 -17.71
C GLU A 23 26.05 -7.01 -17.16
N ALA A 24 26.06 -6.65 -15.87
CA ALA A 24 27.26 -6.57 -15.05
C ALA A 24 27.06 -7.56 -13.91
N GLY A 25 28.01 -8.49 -13.75
CA GLY A 25 27.98 -9.52 -12.72
C GLY A 25 28.16 -8.91 -11.34
N GLU A 26 27.19 -9.14 -10.46
CA GLU A 26 27.28 -8.88 -9.03
C GLU A 26 26.99 -10.18 -8.28
N GLU A 27 27.84 -10.52 -7.31
CA GLU A 27 27.63 -11.60 -6.34
C GLU A 27 26.29 -11.39 -5.63
N GLY A 28 25.26 -12.10 -6.08
CA GLY A 28 23.94 -12.11 -5.45
C GLY A 28 23.93 -13.04 -4.24
N VAL A 29 23.40 -12.54 -3.12
CA VAL A 29 22.98 -13.39 -1.98
C VAL A 29 22.09 -14.51 -2.51
N SER A 30 22.37 -15.77 -2.16
CA SER A 30 21.59 -16.90 -2.68
C SER A 30 20.17 -16.89 -2.11
N LEU A 31 19.20 -17.28 -2.93
CA LEU A 31 17.77 -17.30 -2.56
C LEU A 31 17.50 -18.19 -1.34
N ASP A 32 18.27 -19.27 -1.20
CA ASP A 32 18.20 -20.19 -0.06
C ASP A 32 18.62 -19.53 1.27
N GLN A 33 19.65 -18.68 1.25
CA GLN A 33 20.08 -17.92 2.44
C GLN A 33 19.03 -16.88 2.86
N LEU A 34 18.33 -16.30 1.87
CA LEU A 34 17.23 -15.36 2.11
C LEU A 34 15.99 -16.06 2.70
N ALA A 35 15.74 -17.31 2.30
CA ALA A 35 14.65 -18.12 2.83
C ALA A 35 14.82 -18.45 4.31
N ASP A 36 16.03 -18.77 4.76
CA ASP A 36 16.31 -19.06 6.18
C ASP A 36 16.11 -17.83 7.09
N LEU A 37 16.31 -16.62 6.54
CA LEU A 37 16.08 -15.34 7.24
C LEU A 37 14.64 -14.84 7.12
N TYR A 38 13.79 -15.56 6.39
CA TYR A 38 12.44 -15.14 6.09
C TYR A 38 11.47 -15.56 7.21
N SER A 39 10.92 -14.57 7.91
CA SER A 39 9.80 -14.76 8.84
C SER A 39 8.52 -14.13 8.30
N ASP A 40 7.45 -14.92 8.25
CA ASP A 40 6.13 -14.54 7.76
C ASP A 40 5.05 -14.50 8.86
N THR A 41 5.46 -14.69 10.11
CA THR A 41 4.55 -14.83 11.26
C THR A 41 4.12 -13.49 11.85
N ASP A 42 4.77 -12.40 11.46
CA ASP A 42 4.47 -11.05 11.94
C ASP A 42 3.04 -10.60 11.60
N GLU A 43 2.36 -9.99 12.58
CA GLU A 43 0.95 -9.58 12.46
C GLU A 43 0.73 -8.55 11.35
N VAL A 44 1.69 -7.63 11.15
CA VAL A 44 1.61 -6.63 10.08
C VAL A 44 1.66 -7.33 8.73
N PHE A 45 2.48 -8.36 8.57
CA PHE A 45 2.50 -9.15 7.33
C PHE A 45 1.22 -9.93 7.10
N GLN A 46 0.64 -10.52 8.14
CA GLN A 46 -0.64 -11.22 8.04
C GLN A 46 -1.75 -10.26 7.60
N GLU A 47 -1.76 -9.02 8.10
CA GLU A 47 -2.69 -7.99 7.65
C GLU A 47 -2.44 -7.56 6.19
N LEU A 48 -1.18 -7.44 5.79
CA LEU A 48 -0.82 -7.13 4.40
C LEU A 48 -1.21 -8.26 3.42
N LYS A 49 -1.13 -9.53 3.86
CA LYS A 49 -1.65 -10.68 3.09
C LYS A 49 -3.17 -10.57 2.91
N ARG A 50 -3.92 -10.27 3.97
CA ARG A 50 -5.40 -10.11 3.89
C ARG A 50 -5.81 -8.95 2.97
N THR A 51 -5.05 -7.85 3.01
CA THR A 51 -5.30 -6.64 2.22
C THR A 51 -4.56 -6.63 0.87
N CYS A 52 -4.09 -7.79 0.41
CA CYS A 52 -3.50 -7.92 -0.92
C CYS A 52 -4.49 -7.38 -1.99
N PRO A 53 -4.04 -6.47 -2.88
CA PRO A 53 -4.90 -5.85 -3.89
C PRO A 53 -5.62 -6.89 -4.74
N THR A 54 -6.84 -6.61 -5.17
CA THR A 54 -7.61 -7.48 -6.08
C THR A 54 -7.26 -7.17 -7.53
N GLU A 55 -7.75 -7.96 -8.50
CA GLU A 55 -7.48 -7.73 -9.92
C GLU A 55 -8.02 -6.39 -10.43
N ASP A 56 -9.04 -5.83 -9.77
CA ASP A 56 -9.68 -4.57 -10.15
C ASP A 56 -9.04 -3.33 -9.47
N ASP A 57 -8.04 -3.53 -8.62
CA ASP A 57 -7.40 -2.43 -7.91
C ASP A 57 -6.52 -1.55 -8.81
N SER A 58 -6.59 -0.25 -8.56
CA SER A 58 -5.82 0.76 -9.29
C SER A 58 -4.31 0.66 -9.03
N VAL A 59 -3.51 1.20 -9.96
CA VAL A 59 -2.05 1.38 -9.80
C VAL A 59 -1.72 2.05 -8.46
N MET A 60 -2.49 3.04 -8.04
CA MET A 60 -2.24 3.77 -6.79
C MET A 60 -2.50 2.90 -5.55
N THR A 61 -3.46 1.98 -5.60
CA THR A 61 -3.70 1.02 -4.51
C THR A 61 -2.53 0.06 -4.40
N VAL A 62 -2.13 -0.56 -5.51
CA VAL A 62 -0.99 -1.49 -5.57
C VAL A 62 0.30 -0.83 -5.09
N ARG A 63 0.60 0.39 -5.57
CA ARG A 63 1.77 1.15 -5.13
C ARG A 63 1.78 1.40 -3.62
N ARG A 64 0.66 1.84 -3.05
CA ARG A 64 0.57 2.08 -1.60
C ARG A 64 0.75 0.78 -0.81
N TRP A 65 0.17 -0.31 -1.28
CA TRP A 65 0.31 -1.61 -0.64
C TRP A 65 1.76 -2.14 -0.70
N ILE A 66 2.43 -2.03 -1.84
CA ILE A 66 3.86 -2.36 -1.98
C ILE A 66 4.74 -1.48 -1.09
N ALA A 67 4.43 -0.19 -1.00
CA ALA A 67 5.15 0.70 -0.07
C ALA A 67 4.99 0.26 1.39
N SER A 68 3.83 -0.26 1.79
CA SER A 68 3.62 -0.84 3.12
C SER A 68 4.44 -2.13 3.34
N LEU A 69 4.56 -2.99 2.33
CA LEU A 69 5.44 -4.17 2.38
C LEU A 69 6.90 -3.75 2.60
N MET A 70 7.38 -2.77 1.83
CA MET A 70 8.74 -2.24 1.99
C MET A 70 8.92 -1.63 3.39
N SER A 71 7.96 -0.82 3.85
CA SER A 71 8.01 -0.18 5.17
C SER A 71 8.06 -1.19 6.31
N ARG A 72 7.35 -2.34 6.21
CA ARG A 72 7.39 -3.41 7.22
C ARG A 72 8.82 -3.92 7.44
N ARG A 73 9.60 -4.01 6.37
CA ARG A 73 11.00 -4.47 6.38
C ARG A 73 11.99 -3.37 6.76
N GLY A 74 11.51 -2.19 7.16
CA GLY A 74 12.35 -1.00 7.37
C GLY A 74 12.93 -0.43 6.07
N LEU A 75 12.42 -0.88 4.92
CA LEU A 75 12.90 -0.47 3.60
C LEU A 75 12.17 0.80 3.17
N ARG A 76 12.93 1.74 2.63
CA ARG A 76 12.36 2.98 2.10
C ARG A 76 12.13 2.84 0.61
N ALA A 77 10.88 2.95 0.19
CA ALA A 77 10.56 3.04 -1.23
C ALA A 77 11.36 4.18 -1.88
N PRO A 78 12.00 3.95 -3.04
CA PRO A 78 12.72 4.99 -3.77
C PRO A 78 11.81 6.20 -4.01
N ARG A 79 12.34 7.42 -3.96
CA ARG A 79 11.55 8.65 -4.19
C ARG A 79 10.83 8.67 -5.55
N LYS A 80 11.35 7.92 -6.53
CA LYS A 80 10.77 7.74 -7.88
C LYS A 80 10.20 6.34 -8.10
N PHE A 81 9.82 5.62 -7.05
CA PHE A 81 9.19 4.31 -7.18
C PHE A 81 7.86 4.45 -7.93
N MET A 82 7.89 4.11 -9.22
CA MET A 82 6.79 4.32 -10.16
C MET A 82 6.37 3.02 -10.83
N LEU A 83 6.25 1.96 -10.04
CA LEU A 83 5.78 0.66 -10.52
C LEU A 83 4.38 0.80 -11.14
N PRO A 84 4.18 0.56 -12.44
CA PRO A 84 2.90 0.84 -13.11
C PRO A 84 1.90 -0.32 -13.00
N TRP A 85 2.11 -1.26 -12.07
CA TRP A 85 1.24 -2.42 -11.91
C TRP A 85 -0.12 -2.02 -11.32
N THR A 86 -1.19 -2.41 -12.01
CA THR A 86 -2.53 -2.54 -11.45
C THR A 86 -2.65 -3.89 -10.73
N GLY A 87 -3.82 -4.14 -10.14
CA GLY A 87 -4.18 -5.44 -9.61
C GLY A 87 -4.00 -6.58 -10.63
N ARG A 88 -4.32 -6.33 -11.91
CA ARG A 88 -4.19 -7.36 -12.96
C ARG A 88 -2.75 -7.76 -13.20
N GLU A 89 -1.83 -6.79 -13.30
CA GLU A 89 -0.40 -7.11 -13.48
C GLU A 89 0.17 -7.79 -12.25
N LEU A 90 -0.30 -7.43 -11.04
CA LEU A 90 0.12 -8.09 -9.80
C LEU A 90 -0.24 -9.57 -9.78
N HIS A 91 -1.42 -9.94 -10.30
CA HIS A 91 -1.88 -11.33 -10.33
C HIS A 91 -1.53 -12.07 -11.62
N HIS A 92 -0.90 -11.41 -12.59
CA HIS A 92 -0.63 -12.00 -13.89
C HIS A 92 0.31 -13.22 -13.78
N PRO A 93 0.03 -14.34 -14.49
CA PRO A 93 0.88 -15.54 -14.43
C PRO A 93 2.34 -15.29 -14.85
N SER A 94 2.57 -14.33 -15.75
CA SER A 94 3.92 -13.95 -16.19
C SER A 94 4.69 -13.07 -15.19
N LEU A 95 4.08 -12.67 -14.06
CA LEU A 95 4.79 -12.01 -12.98
C LEU A 95 5.60 -13.06 -12.19
N THR A 96 6.73 -13.47 -12.74
CA THR A 96 7.67 -14.41 -12.12
C THR A 96 8.64 -13.70 -11.17
N TYR A 97 9.36 -14.45 -10.34
CA TYR A 97 10.43 -13.93 -9.48
C TYR A 97 11.44 -13.06 -10.24
N ASP A 98 11.96 -13.59 -11.35
CA ASP A 98 12.96 -12.90 -12.19
C ASP A 98 12.42 -11.60 -12.78
N TYR A 99 11.16 -11.64 -13.26
CA TYR A 99 10.53 -10.46 -13.82
C TYR A 99 10.27 -9.40 -12.76
N ALA A 100 9.75 -9.79 -11.59
CA ALA A 100 9.52 -8.89 -10.47
C ALA A 100 10.84 -8.29 -9.95
N THR A 101 11.91 -9.08 -9.92
CA THR A 101 13.27 -8.63 -9.58
C THR A 101 13.77 -7.60 -10.58
N LYS A 102 13.69 -7.91 -11.89
CA LYS A 102 14.15 -7.02 -12.97
C LYS A 102 13.40 -5.68 -12.96
N VAL A 103 12.08 -5.71 -12.80
CA VAL A 103 11.25 -4.50 -12.76
C VAL A 103 11.54 -3.68 -11.50
N SER A 104 11.60 -4.32 -10.33
CA SER A 104 11.93 -3.62 -9.07
C SER A 104 13.30 -2.94 -9.13
N ARG A 105 14.30 -3.60 -9.73
CA ARG A 105 15.64 -3.03 -9.97
C ARG A 105 15.58 -1.81 -10.90
N TYR A 106 14.82 -1.90 -11.99
CA TYR A 106 14.62 -0.77 -12.90
C TYR A 106 14.04 0.47 -12.21
N TYR A 107 13.16 0.28 -11.22
CA TYR A 107 12.58 1.36 -10.42
C TYR A 107 13.43 1.74 -9.18
N GLY A 108 14.66 1.25 -9.09
CA GLY A 108 15.67 1.71 -8.14
C GLY A 108 15.58 1.09 -6.75
N VAL A 109 14.95 -0.08 -6.62
CA VAL A 109 15.03 -0.89 -5.39
C VAL A 109 16.40 -1.58 -5.38
N ASP A 110 17.10 -1.58 -4.24
CA ASP A 110 18.40 -2.25 -4.10
C ASP A 110 18.27 -3.79 -4.06
N CYS A 111 19.35 -4.51 -4.37
CA CYS A 111 19.33 -5.96 -4.55
C CYS A 111 18.86 -6.73 -3.30
N VAL A 112 19.22 -6.28 -2.09
CA VAL A 112 18.82 -6.94 -0.84
C VAL A 112 17.33 -6.72 -0.60
N SER A 113 16.87 -5.48 -0.75
CA SER A 113 15.44 -5.12 -0.64
C SER A 113 14.56 -5.84 -1.65
N ILE A 114 15.06 -6.06 -2.88
CA ILE A 114 14.32 -6.78 -3.92
C ILE A 114 14.05 -8.21 -3.50
N GLY A 115 15.04 -8.93 -2.96
CA GLY A 115 14.86 -10.33 -2.56
C GLY A 115 13.71 -10.48 -1.57
N PHE A 116 13.71 -9.68 -0.49
CA PHE A 116 12.64 -9.69 0.50
C PHE A 116 11.30 -9.24 -0.08
N LEU A 117 11.29 -8.20 -0.92
CA LEU A 117 10.07 -7.69 -1.52
C LEU A 117 9.42 -8.73 -2.43
N VAL A 118 10.18 -9.39 -3.31
CA VAL A 118 9.65 -10.39 -4.24
C VAL A 118 9.14 -11.62 -3.50
N MET A 119 9.85 -12.08 -2.45
CA MET A 119 9.34 -13.15 -1.58
C MET A 119 8.03 -12.76 -0.88
N ASP A 120 7.95 -11.54 -0.35
CA ASP A 120 6.72 -11.03 0.28
C ASP A 120 5.57 -10.96 -0.73
N LEU A 121 5.83 -10.52 -1.97
CA LEU A 121 4.84 -10.50 -3.05
C LEU A 121 4.33 -11.90 -3.39
N GLU A 122 5.23 -12.89 -3.53
CA GLU A 122 4.86 -14.28 -3.79
C GLU A 122 3.98 -14.85 -2.68
N LYS A 123 4.36 -14.67 -1.41
CA LYS A 123 3.55 -15.13 -0.27
C LYS A 123 2.18 -14.46 -0.19
N CYS A 124 2.10 -13.17 -0.50
CA CYS A 124 0.81 -12.48 -0.57
C CYS A 124 -0.06 -13.01 -1.71
N ARG A 125 0.52 -13.33 -2.87
CA ARG A 125 -0.21 -13.93 -4.00
C ARG A 125 -0.66 -15.36 -3.73
N GLU A 126 0.20 -16.18 -3.12
CA GLU A 126 -0.17 -17.53 -2.67
C GLU A 126 -1.37 -17.50 -1.73
N ASP A 127 -1.36 -16.60 -0.74
CA ASP A 127 -2.47 -16.40 0.19
C ASP A 127 -3.74 -15.92 -0.52
N TYR A 128 -3.60 -14.96 -1.44
CA TYR A 128 -4.71 -14.44 -2.25
C TYR A 128 -5.38 -15.56 -3.05
N GLU A 129 -4.61 -16.32 -3.84
CA GLU A 129 -5.13 -17.42 -4.66
C GLU A 129 -5.76 -18.53 -3.81
N ARG A 130 -5.18 -18.83 -2.65
CA ARG A 130 -5.77 -19.77 -1.70
C ARG A 130 -7.15 -19.31 -1.23
N ARG A 131 -7.26 -18.06 -0.78
CA ARG A 131 -8.54 -17.49 -0.31
C ARG A 131 -9.56 -17.39 -1.44
N ARG A 132 -9.12 -17.00 -2.64
CA ARG A 132 -9.94 -16.98 -3.85
C ARG A 132 -10.51 -18.35 -4.17
N ARG A 133 -9.67 -19.38 -4.20
CA ARG A 133 -10.10 -20.77 -4.45
C ARG A 133 -11.12 -21.23 -3.41
N GLN A 134 -10.85 -21.00 -2.13
CA GLN A 134 -11.78 -21.35 -1.04
C GLN A 134 -13.13 -20.63 -1.18
N ALA A 135 -13.14 -19.36 -1.55
CA ALA A 135 -14.39 -18.62 -1.77
C ALA A 135 -15.19 -19.19 -2.93
N LEU A 136 -14.53 -19.49 -4.06
CA LEU A 136 -15.17 -20.07 -5.23
C LEU A 136 -15.70 -21.49 -4.97
N GLU A 137 -14.97 -22.32 -4.23
CA GLU A 137 -15.41 -23.65 -3.78
C GLU A 137 -16.65 -23.56 -2.87
N GLN A 138 -16.77 -22.50 -2.08
CA GLN A 138 -17.93 -22.22 -1.23
C GLN A 138 -19.09 -21.52 -1.97
N GLY A 139 -18.96 -21.28 -3.28
CA GLY A 139 -19.96 -20.55 -4.08
C GLY A 139 -20.11 -19.08 -3.68
N ARG A 140 -19.11 -18.49 -3.01
CA ARG A 140 -19.11 -17.08 -2.60
C ARG A 140 -18.55 -16.19 -3.71
N PRO A 141 -19.05 -14.95 -3.84
CA PRO A 141 -18.49 -14.00 -4.78
C PRO A 141 -17.04 -13.64 -4.39
N TRP A 142 -16.19 -13.52 -5.41
CA TRP A 142 -14.81 -13.05 -5.29
C TRP A 142 -14.55 -11.95 -6.33
N PRO A 143 -13.82 -10.87 -6.00
CA PRO A 143 -13.28 -10.54 -4.68
C PRO A 143 -14.37 -10.28 -3.62
N PRO A 144 -14.07 -10.44 -2.33
CA PRO A 144 -15.02 -10.06 -1.29
C PRO A 144 -15.39 -8.60 -1.50
N SER A 145 -16.69 -8.31 -1.54
CA SER A 145 -17.15 -6.92 -1.55
C SER A 145 -16.43 -6.18 -0.43
N PRO A 146 -15.93 -4.94 -0.65
CA PRO A 146 -15.46 -4.13 0.45
C PRO A 146 -16.67 -3.92 1.38
N ASP A 147 -16.75 -4.73 2.43
CA ASP A 147 -17.84 -4.66 3.38
C ASP A 147 -17.96 -3.22 3.88
N ALA A 148 -19.18 -2.72 4.08
CA ALA A 148 -19.46 -1.39 4.63
C ALA A 148 -18.69 -1.05 5.94
N ASN A 149 -18.09 -2.07 6.57
CA ASN A 149 -17.22 -2.00 7.74
C ASN A 149 -15.90 -1.24 7.50
N THR A 150 -15.35 -1.22 6.27
CA THR A 150 -14.13 -0.43 5.98
C THR A 150 -14.41 1.07 5.89
N ALA A 151 -15.63 1.46 5.51
CA ALA A 151 -16.07 2.85 5.58
C ALA A 151 -16.23 3.31 7.04
N SER A 152 -16.78 2.43 7.89
CA SER A 152 -16.97 2.71 9.33
C SER A 152 -15.64 2.92 10.07
N SER A 153 -14.59 2.14 9.77
CA SER A 153 -13.29 2.26 10.43
C SER A 153 -12.50 3.51 9.99
N ARG A 154 -12.63 3.93 8.72
CA ARG A 154 -12.05 5.20 8.23
C ARG A 154 -12.75 6.42 8.82
N LEU A 155 -14.08 6.39 8.94
CA LEU A 155 -14.86 7.45 9.60
C LEU A 155 -14.50 7.59 11.09
N ARG A 156 -14.35 6.47 11.81
CA ARG A 156 -13.96 6.49 13.23
C ARG A 156 -12.56 7.07 13.45
N ARG A 157 -11.57 6.73 12.60
CA ARG A 157 -10.22 7.29 12.69
C ARG A 157 -10.18 8.79 12.38
N GLY A 158 -10.91 9.23 11.36
CA GLY A 158 -11.03 10.67 11.04
C GLY A 158 -11.70 11.46 12.18
N PHE A 159 -12.74 10.90 12.80
CA PHE A 159 -13.42 11.51 13.93
C PHE A 159 -12.51 11.63 15.16
N VAL A 160 -11.76 10.58 15.50
CA VAL A 160 -10.82 10.62 16.65
C VAL A 160 -9.72 11.65 16.43
N ILE A 161 -9.12 11.70 15.24
CA ILE A 161 -8.07 12.70 14.94
C ILE A 161 -8.63 14.12 14.99
N SER A 162 -9.81 14.36 14.40
CA SER A 162 -10.47 15.67 14.45
C SER A 162 -10.85 16.08 15.87
N PHE A 163 -11.31 15.13 16.69
CA PHE A 163 -11.70 15.38 18.08
C PHE A 163 -10.49 15.72 18.95
N VAL A 164 -9.38 15.00 18.81
CA VAL A 164 -8.12 15.30 19.52
C VAL A 164 -7.57 16.66 19.10
N ALA A 165 -7.60 16.98 17.80
CA ALA A 165 -7.15 18.29 17.30
C ALA A 165 -8.01 19.44 17.87
N ALA A 166 -9.33 19.26 17.91
CA ALA A 166 -10.25 20.25 18.48
C ALA A 166 -9.99 20.46 19.98
N LEU A 167 -9.77 19.38 20.75
CA LEU A 167 -9.44 19.48 22.18
C LEU A 167 -8.12 20.21 22.42
N LEU A 168 -7.08 19.92 21.63
CA LEU A 168 -5.79 20.61 21.74
C LEU A 168 -5.93 22.10 21.39
N LEU A 169 -6.71 22.44 20.36
CA LEU A 169 -7.00 23.83 20.01
C LEU A 169 -7.74 24.57 21.15
N LEU A 170 -8.73 23.91 21.75
CA LEU A 170 -9.50 24.47 22.88
C LEU A 170 -8.61 24.69 24.10
N ALA A 171 -7.77 23.72 24.44
CA ALA A 171 -6.79 23.84 25.51
C ALA A 171 -5.80 24.99 25.25
N PHE A 172 -5.34 25.15 24.01
CA PHE A 172 -4.47 26.25 23.60
C PHE A 172 -5.15 27.62 23.77
N ILE A 173 -6.41 27.75 23.34
CA ILE A 173 -7.19 28.99 23.50
C ILE A 173 -7.38 29.33 24.98
N VAL A 174 -7.74 28.36 25.82
CA VAL A 174 -7.93 28.56 27.27
C VAL A 174 -6.61 28.95 27.94
N TYR A 175 -5.51 28.29 27.58
CA TYR A 175 -4.18 28.61 28.10
C TYR A 175 -3.77 30.06 27.78
N HIS A 176 -4.00 30.52 26.56
CA HIS A 176 -3.66 31.89 26.15
C HIS A 176 -4.65 32.94 26.64
N SER A 177 -5.93 32.60 26.77
CA SER A 177 -6.96 33.54 27.26
C SER A 177 -6.98 33.66 28.78
N GLY A 178 -6.48 32.66 29.51
CA GLY A 178 -6.30 32.71 30.97
C GLY A 178 -5.10 33.52 31.43
N ALA A 179 -4.24 33.97 30.51
CA ALA A 179 -3.04 34.76 30.78
C ALA A 179 -3.29 36.29 30.73
N PHE A 180 -4.53 36.76 30.95
CA PHE A 180 -4.78 38.18 31.20
C PHE A 180 -4.56 38.47 32.70
N PRO A 181 -3.44 39.09 33.10
CA PRO A 181 -3.30 39.57 34.46
C PRO A 181 -4.33 40.67 34.68
N LEU A 182 -5.28 40.42 35.59
CA LEU A 182 -6.12 41.45 36.20
C LEU A 182 -5.21 42.60 36.65
N GLN A 183 -5.24 43.71 35.92
CA GLN A 183 -4.58 44.96 36.32
C GLN A 183 -5.09 45.33 37.71
N ARG A 184 -4.20 45.23 38.72
CA ARG A 184 -4.49 45.76 40.05
C ARG A 184 -4.76 47.26 39.93
N PRO A 185 -5.87 47.77 40.49
CA PRO A 185 -6.10 49.20 40.56
C PRO A 185 -5.00 49.83 41.43
N GLN A 186 -4.29 50.82 40.87
CA GLN A 186 -3.33 51.62 41.63
C GLN A 186 -4.08 52.50 42.62
N PRO A 187 -3.67 52.54 43.90
CA PRO A 187 -4.23 53.49 44.86
C PRO A 187 -3.73 54.89 44.53
N LEU A 188 -4.68 55.82 44.33
CA LEU A 188 -4.43 57.25 44.25
C LEU A 188 -3.78 57.73 45.55
N GLN A 189 -2.50 58.13 45.50
CA GLN A 189 -1.85 58.88 46.57
C GLN A 189 -2.29 60.34 46.47
N GLY A 190 -2.91 60.82 47.54
CA GLY A 190 -3.06 62.24 47.89
C GLY A 190 -2.42 62.50 49.24
#